data_AF-A0A4Q5UVF5-F1
#
_entry.id   AF-A0A4Q5UVF5-F1
#
_cell.length_a   1.000
_cell.length_b   1.000
_cell.length_c   1.000
_cell.angle_alpha   90.00
_cell.angle_beta   90.00
_cell.angle_gamma   90.00
#
_symmetry.space_group_name_H-M   'P 1'
#
loop_
_entity.id
_entity.type
_entity.pdbx_description
1 polymer ?
#
loop_
_entity_poly.entity_id
_entity_poly.type
_entity_poly.pdbx_seq_one_letter_code
_entity_poly.pdbx_strand_id
1 'polypeptide(L)'
;MEQHSLLNKWVAAFVAGLTSIALILSLGNSGSIPWLPPTIVFTAAGLALMIALIFPFIWHYWERRQLRDSTAINALLHNIIRYGIAFNLAIFGWRKIFGLQFVVDDRIASLPMNQQSGEWLTWYYFGYSPVFGTFLALFQIAGAYLLLFPKTFFPAAISLLVFMLNLTFINICYHMNMGALVQSVLLTIGLAFLCWPYRQSFILFIKGLPAGFAGTQRRWIKNIWRISAILGSL
;
A
#
# COMPACT_ATOMS: atom_id res chain seq x y z
N MET A 1 22.40 -20.59 -5.85
CA MET A 1 21.03 -20.01 -5.83
C MET A 1 20.54 -20.11 -4.41
N GLU A 2 20.21 -18.99 -3.77
CA GLU A 2 19.62 -19.00 -2.42
C GLU A 2 18.26 -19.71 -2.48
N GLN A 3 18.08 -20.79 -1.71
CA GLN A 3 16.82 -21.52 -1.68
C GLN A 3 15.88 -20.84 -0.67
N HIS A 4 14.80 -20.24 -1.17
CA HIS A 4 13.77 -19.70 -0.29
C HIS A 4 12.83 -20.83 0.16
N SER A 5 12.51 -20.85 1.46
CA SER A 5 11.47 -21.74 2.00
C SER A 5 10.16 -21.59 1.23
N LEU A 6 9.44 -22.69 1.03
CA LEU A 6 8.11 -22.70 0.42
C LEU A 6 7.19 -21.64 1.04
N LEU A 7 7.20 -21.52 2.37
CA LEU A 7 6.39 -20.53 3.08
C LEU A 7 6.70 -19.09 2.63
N ASN A 8 7.98 -18.74 2.46
CA ASN A 8 8.37 -17.39 2.04
C ASN A 8 7.88 -17.07 0.62
N LYS A 9 7.83 -18.08 -0.25
CA LYS A 9 7.30 -17.93 -1.61
C LYS A 9 5.82 -17.65 -1.62
N TRP A 10 5.08 -18.41 -0.82
CA TRP A 10 3.65 -18.23 -0.60
C TRP A 10 3.35 -16.85 -0.06
N VAL A 11 4.01 -16.46 1.02
CA VAL A 11 3.79 -15.14 1.65
C VAL A 11 4.10 -14.01 0.67
N ALA A 12 5.24 -14.05 -0.03
CA ALA A 12 5.61 -13.00 -0.98
C ALA A 12 4.61 -12.88 -2.15
N ALA A 13 4.19 -14.00 -2.73
CA ALA A 13 3.22 -14.00 -3.83
C ALA A 13 1.84 -13.53 -3.37
N PHE A 14 1.41 -13.97 -2.18
CA PHE A 14 0.11 -13.61 -1.62
C PHE A 14 0.06 -12.11 -1.28
N VAL A 15 1.07 -11.57 -0.61
CA VAL A 15 1.13 -10.13 -0.31
C VAL A 15 1.22 -9.29 -1.59
N ALA A 16 1.97 -9.74 -2.60
CA ALA A 16 2.00 -9.07 -3.91
C ALA A 16 0.64 -9.08 -4.61
N GLY A 17 -0.07 -10.21 -4.56
CA GLY A 17 -1.43 -10.36 -5.06
C GLY A 17 -2.40 -9.42 -4.35
N LEU A 18 -2.43 -9.45 -3.02
CA LEU A 18 -3.27 -8.58 -2.20
C LEU A 18 -3.01 -7.10 -2.46
N THR A 19 -1.75 -6.69 -2.57
CA THR A 19 -1.39 -5.30 -2.90
C THR A 19 -1.89 -4.90 -4.29
N SER A 20 -1.79 -5.81 -5.26
CA SER A 20 -2.28 -5.59 -6.63
C SER A 20 -3.81 -5.50 -6.67
N ILE A 21 -4.50 -6.34 -5.90
CA ILE A 21 -5.97 -6.29 -5.74
C ILE A 21 -6.39 -4.95 -5.12
N ALA A 22 -5.73 -4.52 -4.04
CA ALA A 22 -5.97 -3.22 -3.42
C ALA A 22 -5.83 -2.09 -4.45
N LEU A 23 -4.79 -2.12 -5.27
CA LEU A 23 -4.60 -1.15 -6.36
C LEU A 23 -5.74 -1.16 -7.37
N ILE A 24 -6.09 -2.34 -7.90
CA ILE A 24 -7.17 -2.49 -8.90
C ILE A 24 -8.49 -1.94 -8.35
N LEU A 25 -8.83 -2.29 -7.10
CA LEU A 25 -10.05 -1.82 -6.45
C LEU A 25 -10.01 -0.30 -6.18
N SER A 26 -8.86 0.25 -5.82
CA SER A 26 -8.69 1.70 -5.57
C SER A 26 -8.93 2.52 -6.85
N LEU A 27 -8.37 2.04 -7.98
CA LEU A 27 -8.58 2.62 -9.30
C LEU A 27 -10.04 2.49 -9.76
N GLY A 28 -10.67 1.34 -9.56
CA GLY A 28 -12.09 1.12 -9.88
C GLY A 28 -13.04 2.01 -9.07
N ASN A 29 -12.73 2.23 -7.79
CA ASN A 29 -13.52 3.08 -6.89
C ASN A 29 -13.31 4.59 -7.14
N SER A 30 -12.58 5.00 -8.18
CA SER A 30 -12.43 6.42 -8.53
C SER A 30 -13.66 7.00 -9.21
N GLY A 31 -14.54 6.17 -9.79
CA GLY A 31 -15.77 6.61 -10.47
C GLY A 31 -15.54 7.51 -11.70
N SER A 32 -14.29 7.87 -12.00
CA SER A 32 -13.91 8.88 -12.98
C SER A 32 -13.35 8.29 -14.27
N ILE A 33 -13.24 6.96 -14.38
CA ILE A 33 -12.63 6.26 -15.51
C ILE A 33 -13.70 5.49 -16.30
N PRO A 34 -14.23 6.04 -17.41
CA PRO A 34 -15.34 5.44 -18.15
C PRO A 34 -15.04 4.06 -18.74
N TRP A 35 -13.76 3.77 -19.00
CA TRP A 35 -13.29 2.51 -19.58
C TRP A 35 -12.98 1.43 -18.53
N LEU A 36 -13.23 1.69 -17.25
CA LEU A 36 -12.97 0.75 -16.15
C LEU A 36 -14.27 0.40 -15.38
N PRO A 37 -15.26 -0.25 -16.03
CA PRO A 37 -16.51 -0.63 -15.39
C PRO A 37 -16.28 -1.64 -14.24
N PRO A 38 -17.20 -1.70 -13.25
CA PRO A 38 -17.06 -2.60 -12.09
C PRO A 38 -16.80 -4.06 -12.46
N THR A 39 -17.41 -4.56 -13.54
CA THR A 39 -17.20 -5.93 -14.02
C THR A 39 -15.72 -6.20 -14.33
N ILE A 40 -15.06 -5.31 -15.08
CA ILE A 40 -13.64 -5.44 -15.40
C ILE A 40 -12.78 -5.36 -14.14
N VAL A 41 -13.10 -4.45 -13.21
CA VAL A 41 -12.39 -4.29 -11.93
C VAL A 41 -12.45 -5.57 -11.11
N PHE A 42 -13.64 -6.13 -10.89
CA PHE A 42 -13.82 -7.35 -10.10
C PHE A 42 -13.24 -8.58 -10.79
N THR A 43 -13.34 -8.68 -12.12
CA THR A 43 -12.68 -9.74 -12.88
C THR A 43 -11.16 -9.65 -12.76
N ALA A 44 -10.57 -8.47 -12.91
CA ALA A 44 -9.13 -8.27 -12.76
C ALA A 44 -8.66 -8.57 -11.33
N ALA A 45 -9.42 -8.17 -10.31
CA ALA A 45 -9.15 -8.52 -8.92
C ALA A 45 -9.21 -10.03 -8.68
N GLY A 46 -10.22 -10.72 -9.24
CA GLY A 46 -10.34 -12.18 -9.17
C GLY A 46 -9.18 -12.90 -9.85
N LEU A 47 -8.76 -12.44 -11.04
CA LEU A 47 -7.59 -12.98 -11.73
C LEU A 47 -6.30 -12.76 -10.93
N ALA A 48 -6.10 -11.58 -10.34
CA ALA A 48 -4.95 -11.29 -9.49
C ALA A 48 -4.91 -12.22 -8.27
N LEU A 49 -6.06 -12.53 -7.66
CA LEU A 49 -6.16 -13.49 -6.57
C LEU A 49 -5.80 -14.91 -7.02
N MET A 50 -6.32 -15.36 -8.16
CA MET A 50 -5.98 -16.67 -8.73
C MET A 50 -4.48 -16.80 -9.03
N ILE A 51 -3.87 -15.76 -9.62
CA ILE A 51 -2.42 -15.71 -9.85
C ILE A 51 -1.67 -15.80 -8.53
N ALA A 52 -2.09 -15.08 -7.49
CA ALA A 52 -1.43 -15.09 -6.18
C ALA A 52 -1.43 -16.48 -5.52
N LEU A 53 -2.48 -17.28 -5.75
CA LEU A 53 -2.61 -18.64 -5.22
C LEU A 53 -1.85 -19.68 -6.04
N ILE A 54 -1.80 -19.54 -7.36
CA ILE A 54 -1.19 -20.54 -8.26
C ILE A 54 0.32 -20.29 -8.44
N PHE A 55 0.75 -19.02 -8.49
CA PHE A 55 2.13 -18.65 -8.80
C PHE A 55 3.20 -19.27 -7.88
N PRO A 56 2.98 -19.45 -6.56
CA PRO A 56 3.95 -20.13 -5.68
C PRO A 56 4.31 -21.54 -6.14
N PHE A 57 3.34 -22.31 -6.67
CA PHE A 57 3.59 -23.65 -7.19
C PHE A 57 4.43 -23.62 -8.47
N ILE A 58 4.12 -22.69 -9.38
CA ILE A 58 4.89 -22.47 -10.61
C ILE A 58 6.33 -22.06 -10.28
N TRP A 59 6.49 -21.12 -9.34
CA TRP A 59 7.80 -20.67 -8.88
C TRP A 59 8.58 -21.82 -8.21
N HIS A 60 7.93 -22.64 -7.37
CA HIS A 60 8.59 -23.80 -6.77
C HIS A 60 9.06 -24.81 -7.83
N TYR A 61 8.22 -25.09 -8.82
CA TYR A 61 8.56 -25.97 -9.94
C TYR A 61 9.75 -25.45 -10.77
N TRP A 62 9.75 -24.16 -11.11
CA TRP A 62 10.86 -23.53 -11.85
C TRP A 62 12.17 -23.51 -11.08
N GLU A 63 12.12 -23.29 -9.76
CA GLU A 63 13.33 -23.34 -8.94
C GLU A 63 13.91 -24.76 -8.88
N ARG A 64 13.07 -25.80 -8.71
CA ARG A 64 13.50 -27.19 -8.70
C ARG A 64 14.18 -27.61 -10.00
N ARG A 65 13.73 -27.07 -11.13
CA ARG A 65 14.32 -27.31 -12.46
C ARG A 65 15.41 -26.31 -12.84
N GLN A 66 15.80 -25.40 -11.93
CA GLN A 66 16.80 -24.35 -12.18
C GLN A 66 16.51 -23.50 -13.43
N LEU A 67 15.23 -23.37 -13.82
CA LEU A 67 14.83 -22.68 -15.05
C LEU A 67 14.88 -21.15 -14.92
N ARG A 68 14.75 -20.64 -13.69
CA ARG A 68 14.77 -19.20 -13.39
C ARG A 68 15.43 -18.93 -12.04
N ASP A 69 16.07 -17.76 -11.94
CA ASP A 69 16.65 -17.29 -10.69
C ASP A 69 15.55 -16.93 -9.68
N SER A 70 15.51 -17.69 -8.58
CA SER A 70 14.56 -17.51 -7.48
C SER A 70 14.72 -16.15 -6.79
N THR A 71 15.96 -15.64 -6.71
CA THR A 71 16.25 -14.35 -6.08
C THR A 71 15.69 -13.19 -6.92
N ALA A 72 15.77 -13.30 -8.25
CA ALA A 72 15.19 -12.33 -9.17
C ALA A 72 13.66 -12.29 -9.10
N ILE A 73 13.00 -13.46 -8.98
CA ILE A 73 11.54 -13.55 -8.79
C ILE A 73 11.13 -12.90 -7.47
N ASN A 74 11.82 -13.24 -6.38
CA ASN A 74 11.54 -12.66 -5.07
C ASN A 74 11.73 -11.13 -5.07
N ALA A 75 12.79 -10.63 -5.70
CA ALA A 75 13.03 -9.19 -5.86
C ALA A 75 11.95 -8.52 -6.71
N LEU A 76 11.44 -9.17 -7.75
CA LEU A 76 10.32 -8.67 -8.55
C LEU A 76 9.05 -8.53 -7.71
N LEU A 77 8.69 -9.54 -6.92
CA LEU A 77 7.51 -9.49 -6.04
C LEU A 77 7.62 -8.35 -5.01
N HIS A 78 8.79 -8.19 -4.38
CA HIS A 78 9.04 -7.07 -3.46
C HIS A 78 8.90 -5.71 -4.15
N ASN A 79 9.35 -5.60 -5.41
CA ASN A 79 9.16 -4.37 -6.19
C ASN A 79 7.67 -4.13 -6.48
N ILE A 80 6.91 -5.16 -6.89
CA ILE A 80 5.46 -5.04 -7.13
C ILE A 80 4.74 -4.52 -5.86
N ILE A 81 5.04 -5.12 -4.70
CA ILE A 81 4.48 -4.69 -3.42
C ILE A 81 4.84 -3.22 -3.13
N ARG A 82 6.13 -2.88 -3.25
CA ARG A 82 6.65 -1.54 -2.99
C ARG A 82 6.01 -0.46 -3.88
N TYR A 83 5.99 -0.69 -5.19
CA TYR A 83 5.41 0.27 -6.14
C TYR A 83 3.90 0.33 -5.98
N GLY A 84 3.22 -0.81 -5.77
CA GLY A 84 1.78 -0.86 -5.57
C GLY A 84 1.32 -0.11 -4.31
N ILE A 85 2.04 -0.25 -3.19
CA ILE A 85 1.76 0.49 -1.96
C ILE A 85 2.01 1.99 -2.15
N ALA A 86 3.17 2.37 -2.69
CA ALA A 86 3.50 3.77 -2.93
C ALA A 86 2.42 4.44 -3.81
N PHE A 87 2.03 3.78 -4.89
CA PHE A 87 1.02 4.31 -5.80
C PHE A 87 -0.36 4.44 -5.14
N ASN A 88 -0.82 3.42 -4.42
CA ASN A 88 -2.09 3.49 -3.67
C ASN A 88 -2.09 4.63 -2.64
N LEU A 89 -1.05 4.72 -1.82
CA LEU A 89 -0.97 5.74 -0.77
C LEU A 89 -0.91 7.14 -1.38
N ALA A 90 -0.20 7.32 -2.50
CA ALA A 90 -0.20 8.59 -3.22
C ALA A 90 -1.60 8.96 -3.72
N ILE A 91 -2.34 8.03 -4.36
CA ILE A 91 -3.74 8.26 -4.80
C ILE A 91 -4.61 8.70 -3.62
N PHE A 92 -4.55 7.99 -2.48
CA PHE A 92 -5.34 8.35 -1.30
C PHE A 92 -4.94 9.70 -0.69
N GLY A 93 -3.67 10.09 -0.80
CA GLY A 93 -3.20 11.42 -0.39
C GLY A 93 -3.72 12.51 -1.33
N TRP A 94 -3.62 12.31 -2.65
CA TRP A 94 -4.13 13.27 -3.64
C TRP A 94 -5.64 13.45 -3.54
N ARG A 95 -6.40 12.38 -3.30
CA ARG A 95 -7.83 12.46 -3.02
C ARG A 95 -8.17 13.37 -1.84
N LYS A 96 -7.34 13.41 -0.79
CA LYS A 96 -7.53 14.34 0.34
C LYS A 96 -7.26 15.79 -0.08
N ILE A 97 -6.21 16.02 -0.87
CA ILE A 97 -5.87 17.36 -1.39
C ILE A 97 -7.00 17.90 -2.30
N PHE A 98 -7.57 17.05 -3.15
CA PHE A 98 -8.65 17.41 -4.07
C PHE A 98 -10.04 17.45 -3.44
N GLY A 99 -10.16 17.32 -2.11
CA GLY A 99 -11.45 17.37 -1.43
C GLY A 99 -12.38 16.20 -1.76
N LEU A 100 -11.82 15.06 -2.21
CA LEU A 100 -12.57 13.82 -2.46
C LEU A 100 -12.67 12.95 -1.20
N GLN A 101 -12.08 13.40 -0.08
CA GLN A 101 -12.18 12.80 1.25
C GLN A 101 -12.43 13.89 2.29
N PHE A 102 -12.98 13.48 3.44
CA PHE A 102 -13.33 14.38 4.56
C PHE A 102 -14.45 15.39 4.25
N VAL A 103 -15.33 15.02 3.31
CA VAL A 103 -16.52 15.80 2.97
C VAL A 103 -17.75 15.15 3.57
N VAL A 104 -18.50 15.91 4.36
CA VAL A 104 -19.76 15.47 4.94
C VAL A 104 -20.89 16.16 4.21
N ASP A 105 -21.90 15.38 3.80
CA ASP A 105 -23.11 15.90 3.16
C ASP A 105 -23.92 16.76 4.13
N ASP A 106 -24.50 17.87 3.67
CA ASP A 106 -25.26 18.80 4.50
C ASP A 106 -26.41 18.13 5.26
N ARG A 107 -27.06 17.13 4.65
CA ARG A 107 -28.12 16.35 5.29
C ARG A 107 -27.59 15.62 6.51
N ILE A 108 -26.39 15.05 6.40
CA ILE A 108 -25.72 14.36 7.50
C ILE A 108 -25.23 15.37 8.53
N ALA A 109 -24.61 16.48 8.11
CA ALA A 109 -24.11 17.51 9.02
C ALA A 109 -25.21 18.15 9.87
N SER A 110 -26.45 18.18 9.37
CA SER A 110 -27.61 18.71 10.10
C SER A 110 -28.16 17.77 11.20
N LEU A 111 -27.76 16.49 11.22
CA LEU A 111 -28.22 15.54 12.24
C LEU A 111 -27.61 15.85 13.60
N PRO A 112 -28.37 15.68 14.70
CA PRO A 112 -27.86 15.87 16.05
C PRO A 112 -26.76 14.85 16.36
N MET A 113 -25.81 15.24 17.23
CA MET A 113 -24.57 14.47 17.48
C MET A 113 -24.83 13.02 17.92
N ASN A 114 -25.90 12.77 18.68
CA ASN A 114 -26.28 11.43 19.14
C ASN A 114 -26.88 10.53 18.04
N GLN A 115 -27.12 11.06 16.84
CA GLN A 115 -27.61 10.32 15.67
C GLN A 115 -26.55 10.16 14.58
N GLN A 116 -25.34 10.70 14.79
CA GLN A 116 -24.22 10.57 13.84
C GLN A 116 -23.59 9.18 13.95
N SER A 117 -23.24 8.58 12.81
CA SER A 117 -22.43 7.35 12.81
C SER A 117 -20.96 7.65 13.14
N GLY A 118 -20.22 6.64 13.58
CA GLY A 118 -18.78 6.76 13.82
C GLY A 118 -18.00 7.23 12.59
N GLU A 119 -18.40 6.77 11.40
CA GLU A 119 -17.83 7.20 10.12
C GLU A 119 -18.00 8.70 9.89
N TRP A 120 -19.23 9.20 10.00
CA TRP A 120 -19.51 10.62 9.76
C TRP A 120 -18.87 11.53 10.79
N LEU A 121 -18.84 11.13 12.06
CA LEU A 121 -18.09 11.84 13.10
C LEU A 121 -16.61 11.95 12.78
N THR A 122 -16.01 10.85 12.29
CA THR A 122 -14.60 10.81 11.92
C THR A 122 -14.30 11.70 10.72
N TRP A 123 -15.16 11.66 9.70
CA TRP A 123 -15.04 12.53 8.52
C TRP A 123 -15.22 14.00 8.88
N TYR A 124 -16.17 14.32 9.75
CA TYR A 124 -16.39 15.68 10.24
C TYR A 124 -15.17 16.19 11.02
N TYR A 125 -14.59 15.36 11.89
CA TYR A 125 -13.36 15.69 12.63
C TYR A 125 -12.18 15.99 11.70
N PHE A 126 -11.90 15.12 10.73
CA PHE A 126 -10.81 15.35 9.78
C PHE A 126 -11.08 16.51 8.82
N GLY A 127 -12.36 16.75 8.47
CA GLY A 127 -12.79 17.83 7.59
C GLY A 127 -12.83 19.21 8.25
N TYR A 128 -12.96 19.26 9.59
CA TYR A 128 -13.02 20.52 10.33
C TYR A 128 -11.79 21.42 10.14
N SER A 129 -10.59 20.82 10.04
CA SER A 129 -9.34 21.56 9.84
C SER A 129 -8.71 21.20 8.49
N PRO A 130 -8.84 22.08 7.47
CA PRO A 130 -8.19 21.89 6.17
C PRO A 130 -6.67 21.77 6.28
N VAL A 131 -6.06 22.49 7.24
CA VAL A 131 -4.62 22.43 7.51
C VAL A 131 -4.22 21.03 7.98
N PHE A 132 -4.98 20.44 8.92
CA PHE A 132 -4.71 19.10 9.40
C PHE A 132 -4.92 18.05 8.31
N GLY A 133 -6.03 18.12 7.56
CA GLY A 133 -6.29 17.23 6.42
C GLY A 133 -5.18 17.29 5.36
N THR A 134 -4.71 18.49 5.04
CA THR A 134 -3.58 18.70 4.10
C THR A 134 -2.28 18.13 4.65
N PHE A 135 -2.00 18.31 5.94
CA PHE A 135 -0.81 17.72 6.58
C PHE A 135 -0.81 16.19 6.49
N LEU A 136 -1.94 15.54 6.79
CA LEU A 136 -2.07 14.09 6.65
C LEU A 136 -1.87 13.62 5.20
N ALA A 137 -2.42 14.38 4.25
CA ALA A 137 -2.27 14.11 2.83
C ALA A 137 -0.81 14.20 2.37
N LEU A 138 -0.12 15.29 2.73
CA LEU A 138 1.29 15.50 2.40
C LEU A 138 2.19 14.46 3.06
N PHE A 139 1.93 14.09 4.32
CA PHE A 139 2.66 13.02 4.99
C PHE A 139 2.52 11.69 4.22
N GLN A 140 1.30 11.36 3.79
CA GLN A 140 1.02 10.14 3.04
C GLN A 140 1.70 10.16 1.65
N ILE A 141 1.61 11.26 0.90
CA ILE A 141 2.24 11.42 -0.43
C ILE A 141 3.76 11.41 -0.32
N ALA A 142 4.32 12.20 0.59
CA ALA A 142 5.77 12.28 0.79
C ALA A 142 6.32 10.92 1.21
N GLY A 143 5.69 10.24 2.17
CA GLY A 143 6.06 8.89 2.57
C GLY A 143 6.00 7.91 1.39
N ALA A 144 4.93 7.97 0.58
CA ALA A 144 4.78 7.12 -0.59
C ALA A 144 5.90 7.31 -1.62
N TYR A 145 6.28 8.56 -1.91
CA TYR A 145 7.37 8.85 -2.84
C TYR A 145 8.73 8.49 -2.26
N LEU A 146 8.98 8.76 -0.98
CA LEU A 146 10.20 8.35 -0.28
C LEU A 146 10.34 6.82 -0.25
N LEU A 147 9.22 6.09 -0.18
CA LEU A 147 9.21 4.63 -0.27
C LEU A 147 9.81 4.14 -1.60
N LEU A 148 9.85 4.93 -2.67
CA LEU A 148 10.38 4.53 -3.98
C LEU A 148 11.91 4.67 -4.13
N PHE A 149 12.56 5.41 -3.23
CA PHE A 149 14.01 5.59 -3.26
C PHE A 149 14.71 4.62 -2.29
N PRO A 150 15.79 3.95 -2.68
CA PRO A 150 16.44 2.93 -1.84
C PRO A 150 17.04 3.51 -0.56
N LYS A 151 17.52 4.77 -0.61
CA LYS A 151 18.15 5.44 0.54
C LYS A 151 17.13 5.80 1.63
N THR A 152 15.90 6.10 1.25
CA THR A 152 14.82 6.54 2.16
C THR A 152 13.75 5.47 2.37
N PHE A 153 13.91 4.29 1.76
CA PHE A 153 12.94 3.21 1.77
C PHE A 153 12.52 2.83 3.19
N PHE A 154 13.50 2.50 4.04
CA PHE A 154 13.24 1.96 5.35
C PHE A 154 12.59 2.97 6.32
N PRO A 155 13.12 4.21 6.48
CA PRO A 155 12.44 5.19 7.31
C PRO A 155 11.03 5.51 6.78
N ALA A 156 10.85 5.63 5.46
CA ALA A 156 9.53 5.84 4.87
C ALA A 156 8.56 4.68 5.15
N ALA A 157 9.03 3.43 5.02
CA ALA A 157 8.21 2.24 5.26
C ALA A 157 7.72 2.16 6.71
N ILE A 158 8.58 2.47 7.70
CA ILE A 158 8.17 2.49 9.11
C ILE A 158 7.20 3.64 9.39
N SER A 159 7.52 4.86 8.93
CA SER A 159 6.65 6.03 9.14
C SER A 159 5.26 5.80 8.55
N LEU A 160 5.18 5.24 7.34
CA LEU A 160 3.92 4.86 6.72
C LEU A 160 3.24 3.70 7.44
N LEU A 161 3.98 2.72 7.96
CA LEU A 161 3.41 1.59 8.71
C LEU A 161 2.70 2.09 9.97
N VAL A 162 3.33 2.97 10.74
CA VAL A 162 2.73 3.58 11.95
C VAL A 162 1.48 4.38 11.57
N PHE A 163 1.56 5.17 10.50
CA PHE A 163 0.43 5.95 10.00
C PHE A 163 -0.74 5.07 9.53
N MET A 164 -0.47 4.02 8.76
CA MET A 164 -1.49 3.10 8.25
C MET A 164 -2.08 2.21 9.34
N LEU A 165 -1.30 1.84 10.35
CA LEU A 165 -1.80 1.17 11.55
C LEU A 165 -2.82 2.06 12.27
N ASN A 166 -2.49 3.34 12.50
CA ASN A 166 -3.41 4.28 13.13
C ASN A 166 -4.71 4.42 12.32
N LEU A 167 -4.63 4.59 11.00
CA LEU A 167 -5.82 4.64 10.13
C LEU A 167 -6.64 3.33 10.17
N THR A 168 -5.97 2.17 10.23
CA THR A 168 -6.65 0.88 10.35
C THR A 168 -7.41 0.76 11.67
N PHE A 169 -6.81 1.21 12.78
CA PHE A 169 -7.50 1.25 14.06
C PHE A 169 -8.72 2.18 14.03
N ILE A 170 -8.59 3.37 13.43
CA ILE A 170 -9.72 4.27 13.24
C ILE A 170 -10.83 3.57 12.44
N ASN A 171 -10.49 2.90 11.33
CA ASN A 171 -11.49 2.20 10.52
C ASN A 171 -12.23 1.10 11.29
N ILE A 172 -11.54 0.35 12.15
CA ILE A 172 -12.14 -0.70 12.98
C ILE A 172 -13.01 -0.09 14.08
N CYS A 173 -12.45 0.82 14.88
CA CYS A 173 -13.10 1.37 16.07
C CYS A 173 -14.31 2.25 15.75
N TYR A 174 -14.29 2.93 14.60
CA TYR A 174 -15.38 3.82 14.17
C TYR A 174 -16.30 3.19 13.13
N HIS A 175 -16.15 1.88 12.86
CA HIS A 175 -16.97 1.14 11.90
C HIS A 175 -17.09 1.84 10.55
N MET A 176 -15.95 2.29 10.01
CA MET A 176 -15.89 2.90 8.69
C MET A 176 -16.32 1.91 7.61
N ASN A 177 -16.72 2.41 6.44
CA ASN A 177 -17.11 1.56 5.33
C ASN A 177 -16.08 0.45 5.00
N MET A 178 -16.60 -0.69 4.52
CA MET A 178 -15.79 -1.88 4.26
C MET A 178 -14.66 -1.65 3.25
N GLY A 179 -14.88 -0.77 2.27
CA GLY A 179 -13.85 -0.44 1.27
C GLY A 179 -12.62 0.21 1.90
N ALA A 180 -12.84 1.20 2.78
CA ALA A 180 -11.77 1.88 3.52
C ALA A 180 -11.03 0.94 4.46
N LEU A 181 -11.76 0.07 5.18
CA LEU A 181 -11.18 -0.90 6.09
C LEU A 181 -10.31 -1.93 5.35
N VAL A 182 -10.81 -2.52 4.26
CA VAL A 182 -10.05 -3.49 3.47
C VAL A 182 -8.78 -2.83 2.91
N GLN A 183 -8.89 -1.63 2.35
CA GLN A 183 -7.72 -0.90 1.82
C GLN A 183 -6.67 -0.62 2.91
N SER A 184 -7.09 -0.14 4.09
CA SER A 184 -6.15 0.16 5.16
C SER A 184 -5.45 -1.08 5.68
N VAL A 185 -6.17 -2.20 5.83
CA VAL A 185 -5.62 -3.49 6.28
C VAL A 185 -4.62 -4.04 5.26
N LEU A 186 -4.98 -4.10 3.97
CA LEU A 186 -4.10 -4.66 2.94
C LEU A 186 -2.79 -3.87 2.80
N LEU A 187 -2.86 -2.55 2.81
CA LEU A 187 -1.66 -1.70 2.74
C LEU A 187 -0.80 -1.80 4.01
N THR A 188 -1.42 -1.96 5.18
CA THR A 188 -0.71 -2.19 6.45
C THR A 188 0.05 -3.52 6.41
N ILE A 189 -0.59 -4.61 5.95
CA ILE A 189 0.06 -5.92 5.80
C ILE A 189 1.24 -5.82 4.81
N GLY A 190 1.04 -5.14 3.69
CA GLY A 190 2.09 -4.93 2.70
C GLY A 190 3.30 -4.15 3.25
N LEU A 191 3.07 -3.09 4.02
CA LEU A 191 4.13 -2.33 4.69
C LEU A 191 4.85 -3.15 5.76
N ALA A 192 4.11 -3.91 6.58
CA ALA A 192 4.68 -4.81 7.57
C ALA A 192 5.58 -5.87 6.92
N PHE A 193 5.13 -6.45 5.79
CA PHE A 193 5.92 -7.38 4.99
C PHE A 193 7.21 -6.74 4.45
N LEU A 194 7.14 -5.50 3.93
CA LEU A 194 8.30 -4.77 3.43
C LEU A 194 9.32 -4.43 4.53
N CYS A 195 8.86 -4.16 5.76
CA CYS A 195 9.71 -3.88 6.91
C CYS A 195 10.37 -5.15 7.50
N TRP A 196 9.74 -6.33 7.35
CA TRP A 196 10.16 -7.57 7.99
C TRP A 196 11.63 -7.98 7.75
N PRO A 197 12.18 -7.89 6.52
CA PRO A 197 13.60 -8.21 6.28
C PRO A 197 14.57 -7.28 7.03
N TYR A 198 14.15 -6.05 7.33
CA TYR A 198 14.99 -5.01 7.94
C TYR A 198 14.86 -4.94 9.47
N ARG A 199 14.12 -5.87 10.10
CA ARG A 199 13.91 -5.90 11.56
C ARG A 199 15.21 -5.92 12.37
N GLN A 200 16.26 -6.60 11.87
CA GLN A 200 17.56 -6.65 12.53
C GLN A 200 18.27 -5.29 12.46
N SER A 201 18.27 -4.65 11.29
CA SER A 201 18.78 -3.28 11.10
C SER A 201 18.04 -2.28 11.98
N PHE A 202 16.73 -2.48 12.20
CA PHE A 202 15.93 -1.67 13.13
C PHE A 202 16.38 -1.81 14.58
N ILE A 203 16.53 -3.06 15.05
CA ILE A 203 16.97 -3.36 16.41
C ILE A 203 18.37 -2.78 16.63
N LEU A 204 19.27 -2.88 15.65
CA LEU A 204 20.59 -2.28 15.69
C LEU A 204 20.53 -0.76 15.74
N PHE A 205 19.66 -0.13 14.94
CA PHE A 205 19.45 1.32 14.97
C PHE A 205 18.95 1.81 16.33
N ILE A 206 17.96 1.13 16.94
CA ILE A 206 17.46 1.47 18.29
C ILE A 206 18.57 1.34 19.34
N LYS A 207 19.47 0.36 19.17
CA LYS A 207 20.62 0.15 20.05
C LYS A 207 21.78 1.12 19.79
N GLY A 208 21.63 2.10 18.89
CA GLY A 208 22.67 3.06 18.54
C GLY A 208 23.83 2.49 17.72
N LEU A 209 23.66 1.29 17.15
CA LEU A 209 24.68 0.61 16.34
C LEU A 209 24.52 0.96 14.85
N PRO A 210 25.61 0.99 14.07
CA PRO A 210 25.55 1.31 12.65
C PRO A 210 24.71 0.27 11.89
N ALA A 211 23.56 0.70 11.39
CA ALA A 211 22.69 -0.11 10.56
C ALA A 211 23.03 0.08 9.07
N GLY A 212 23.56 -0.96 8.43
CA GLY A 212 23.80 -0.96 6.98
C GLY A 212 22.49 -1.16 6.21
N PHE A 213 22.05 -0.15 5.47
CA PHE A 213 20.96 -0.29 4.50
C PHE A 213 21.56 -0.55 3.10
N ALA A 214 21.55 -1.82 2.67
CA ALA A 214 22.14 -2.21 1.39
C ALA A 214 21.35 -1.63 0.20
N GLY A 215 22.00 -0.81 -0.63
CA GLY A 215 21.42 -0.23 -1.85
C GLY A 215 21.86 -0.98 -3.11
N THR A 216 20.95 -1.67 -3.79
CA THR A 216 21.26 -2.39 -5.05
C THR A 216 21.18 -1.50 -6.31
N GLN A 217 22.27 -1.53 -7.09
CA GLN A 217 22.58 -0.72 -8.27
C GLN A 217 21.94 -1.22 -9.59
N ARG A 218 20.69 -0.85 -9.90
CA ARG A 218 20.22 -0.78 -11.30
C ARG A 218 19.39 0.50 -11.47
N ARG A 219 19.96 1.52 -12.14
CA ARG A 219 19.54 2.93 -12.03
C ARG A 219 18.44 3.37 -13.01
N TRP A 220 18.46 2.94 -14.27
CA TRP A 220 17.59 3.54 -15.30
C TRP A 220 16.15 2.99 -15.33
N ILE A 221 15.97 1.67 -15.36
CA ILE A 221 14.63 1.05 -15.35
C ILE A 221 13.86 1.49 -14.09
N LYS A 222 14.51 1.49 -12.93
CA LYS A 222 13.89 1.93 -11.66
C LYS A 222 13.42 3.39 -11.71
N ASN A 223 14.09 4.27 -12.44
CA ASN A 223 13.69 5.68 -12.54
C ASN A 223 12.41 5.85 -13.37
N ILE A 224 12.21 5.04 -14.43
CA ILE A 224 10.99 5.07 -15.23
C ILE A 224 9.78 4.66 -14.38
N TRP A 225 9.88 3.55 -13.64
CA TRP A 225 8.82 3.09 -12.73
C TRP A 225 8.51 4.10 -11.61
N ARG A 226 9.51 4.87 -11.16
CA ARG A 226 9.30 5.96 -10.19
C ARG A 226 8.51 7.10 -10.78
N ILE A 227 8.93 7.57 -11.96
CA ILE A 227 8.28 8.68 -12.64
C ILE A 227 6.86 8.30 -13.02
N SER A 228 6.63 7.07 -13.51
CA SER A 228 5.28 6.58 -13.82
C SER A 228 4.41 6.50 -12.58
N ALA A 229 4.95 6.06 -11.44
CA ALA A 229 4.20 6.02 -10.19
C ALA A 229 3.84 7.43 -9.69
N ILE A 230 4.76 8.39 -9.80
CA ILE A 230 4.52 9.77 -9.40
C ILE A 230 3.48 10.41 -10.32
N LEU A 231 3.71 10.38 -11.63
CA LEU A 231 2.84 11.01 -12.63
C LEU A 231 1.46 10.34 -12.71
N GLY A 232 1.40 9.02 -12.62
CA GLY A 232 0.13 8.30 -12.69
C GLY A 232 -0.71 8.37 -11.41
N SER A 233 -0.12 8.82 -10.30
CA SER A 233 -0.85 8.97 -9.03
C SER A 233 -1.52 10.33 -8.85
N LEU A 234 -1.10 11.32 -9.64
CA LEU A 234 -1.66 12.68 -9.70
C LEU A 234 -3.07 12.69 -10.29
#